data_AF-A0A239NRM5-F1
#
_entry.id   AF-A0A239NRM5-F1
#
_cell.length_a   1.000
_cell.length_b   1.000
_cell.length_c   1.000
_cell.angle_alpha   90.00
_cell.angle_beta   90.00
_cell.angle_gamma   90.00
#
_symmetry.space_group_name_H-M   'P 1'
#
loop_
_entity.id
_entity.type
_entity.pdbx_description
1 polymer ?
#
loop_
_entity_poly.entity_id
_entity_poly.type
_entity_poly.pdbx_seq_one_letter_code
_entity_poly.pdbx_strand_id
1 'polypeptide(L)'
;MRWLAGERVELSIRDARTDAFAGHIQLGSIIPPLNQAMTGYSLLPRFRGRGFVTRATVLLVDWAFEHTPLCRIIAGTDTGNVASHRVLERAGFARDALLYGLLPGPGGTRLDDLQWYRLRTPLPAPGSADAEPGPELRELARRSSRYYQGMISG
;
A
#
# COMPACT_ATOMS: atom_id res chain seq x y z
N MET A 1 0.46 26.73 -8.53
CA MET A 1 -0.19 25.69 -7.69
C MET A 1 0.22 24.33 -8.23
N ARG A 2 1.30 23.75 -7.72
CA ARG A 2 1.95 22.56 -8.32
C ARG A 2 2.36 21.63 -7.18
N TRP A 3 1.53 20.64 -6.87
CA TRP A 3 1.89 19.50 -6.03
C TRP A 3 2.74 18.56 -6.90
N LEU A 4 4.04 18.49 -6.65
CA LEU A 4 4.97 17.56 -7.30
C LEU A 4 5.09 16.31 -6.41
N ALA A 5 4.38 15.26 -6.82
CA ALA A 5 4.70 13.84 -6.68
C ALA A 5 5.74 13.44 -5.62
N GLY A 6 5.34 13.50 -4.35
CA GLY A 6 6.05 12.91 -3.21
C GLY A 6 5.07 12.25 -2.25
N GLU A 7 4.09 11.50 -2.76
CA GLU A 7 2.89 11.05 -2.02
C GLU A 7 2.78 9.52 -1.92
N ARG A 8 3.90 8.82 -2.12
CA ARG A 8 3.94 7.36 -2.04
C ARG A 8 5.31 6.86 -1.60
N VAL A 9 5.29 5.82 -0.78
CA VAL A 9 6.43 4.97 -0.45
C VAL A 9 6.34 3.76 -1.38
N GLU A 10 7.39 3.48 -2.13
CA GLU A 10 7.49 2.29 -2.97
C GLU A 10 8.79 1.56 -2.65
N LEU A 11 8.67 0.27 -2.37
CA LEU A 11 9.76 -0.58 -1.88
C LEU A 11 9.85 -1.84 -2.73
N SER A 12 11.08 -2.30 -2.95
CA SER A 12 11.32 -3.62 -3.54
C SER A 12 11.17 -4.71 -2.50
N ILE A 13 10.43 -5.76 -2.82
CA ILE A 13 10.45 -7.02 -2.09
C ILE A 13 11.61 -7.86 -2.65
N ARG A 14 12.51 -8.31 -1.78
CA ARG A 14 13.68 -9.12 -2.14
C ARG A 14 13.74 -10.40 -1.31
N ASP A 15 14.29 -11.46 -1.89
CA ASP A 15 14.61 -12.69 -1.16
C ASP A 15 15.82 -12.46 -0.27
N ALA A 16 15.62 -12.54 1.05
CA ALA A 16 16.66 -12.28 2.03
C ALA A 16 17.88 -13.22 1.90
N ARG A 17 17.73 -14.39 1.29
CA ARG A 17 18.84 -15.35 1.12
C ARG A 17 19.67 -15.07 -0.14
N THR A 18 19.04 -14.60 -1.20
CA THR A 18 19.67 -14.47 -2.54
C THR A 18 19.76 -13.03 -3.04
N ASP A 19 19.17 -12.09 -2.30
CA ASP A 19 18.91 -10.70 -2.70
C ASP A 19 18.09 -10.55 -4.00
N ALA A 20 17.53 -11.64 -4.51
CA ALA A 20 16.82 -11.63 -5.78
C ALA A 20 15.56 -10.77 -5.66
N PHE A 21 15.40 -9.87 -6.64
CA PHE A 21 14.19 -9.06 -6.78
C PHE A 21 12.96 -9.96 -7.00
N ALA A 22 11.98 -9.83 -6.10
CA ALA A 22 10.77 -10.65 -6.08
C ALA A 22 9.51 -9.88 -6.50
N GLY A 23 9.47 -8.57 -6.27
CA GLY A 23 8.32 -7.72 -6.61
C GLY A 23 8.36 -6.36 -5.93
N HIS A 24 7.22 -5.68 -5.90
CA HIS A 24 7.09 -4.34 -5.32
C HIS A 24 5.95 -4.31 -4.29
N ILE A 25 6.08 -3.43 -3.31
CA ILE A 25 5.00 -3.02 -2.41
C ILE A 25 5.02 -1.50 -2.27
N GLN A 26 3.84 -0.91 -2.13
CA GLN A 26 3.72 0.53 -1.95
C GLN A 26 2.71 0.89 -0.86
N LEU A 27 2.88 2.10 -0.34
CA LEU A 27 1.89 2.84 0.43
C LEU A 27 1.71 4.20 -0.26
N GLY A 28 0.50 4.54 -0.66
CA GLY A 28 0.20 5.78 -1.39
C GLY A 28 -1.25 6.18 -1.26
N SER A 29 -1.73 7.08 -2.13
CA SER A 29 -3.11 7.60 -2.07
C SER A 29 -3.46 8.08 -0.65
N ILE A 30 -2.54 8.83 -0.06
CA ILE A 30 -2.68 9.35 1.29
C ILE A 30 -3.81 10.38 1.30
N ILE A 31 -4.75 10.24 2.23
CA ILE A 31 -5.82 11.19 2.48
C ILE A 31 -5.56 11.78 3.87
N PRO A 32 -4.82 12.91 3.96
CA PRO A 32 -4.39 13.46 5.24
C PRO A 32 -5.55 13.75 6.22
N PRO A 33 -6.69 14.35 5.80
CA PRO A 33 -7.80 14.59 6.71
C PRO A 33 -8.41 13.31 7.31
N LEU A 34 -8.18 12.15 6.70
CA LEU A 34 -8.67 10.86 7.17
C LEU A 34 -7.58 10.04 7.87
N ASN A 35 -6.32 10.53 7.89
CA ASN A 35 -5.15 9.73 8.28
C ASN A 35 -5.17 8.34 7.64
N GLN A 36 -5.50 8.30 6.35
CA GLN A 36 -5.66 7.07 5.59
C GLN A 36 -4.64 6.98 4.46
N ALA A 37 -4.18 5.77 4.16
CA ALA A 37 -3.44 5.50 2.93
C ALA A 37 -3.88 4.15 2.35
N MET A 38 -3.56 3.93 1.08
CA MET A 38 -3.78 2.67 0.39
C MET A 38 -2.47 1.92 0.22
N THR A 39 -2.49 0.60 0.41
CA THR A 39 -1.38 -0.28 0.03
C THR A 39 -1.71 -1.09 -1.21
N GLY A 40 -0.68 -1.35 -2.01
CA GLY A 40 -0.75 -2.24 -3.17
C GLY A 40 0.58 -2.97 -3.37
N TYR A 41 0.54 -4.11 -4.03
CA TYR A 41 1.71 -4.95 -4.22
C TYR A 41 1.62 -5.81 -5.49
N SER A 42 2.78 -6.24 -5.96
CA SER A 42 2.90 -7.22 -7.03
C SER A 42 4.08 -8.14 -6.77
N LEU A 43 4.00 -9.37 -7.28
CA LEU A 43 5.05 -10.37 -7.13
C LEU A 43 5.26 -11.14 -8.44
N LEU A 44 6.52 -11.35 -8.79
CA LEU A 44 6.90 -12.17 -9.93
C LEU A 44 6.42 -13.61 -9.72
N PRO A 45 5.96 -14.31 -10.78
CA PRO A 45 5.35 -15.64 -10.67
C PRO A 45 6.18 -16.64 -9.86
N ARG A 46 7.50 -16.67 -10.08
CA ARG A 46 8.43 -17.61 -9.40
C ARG A 46 8.51 -17.47 -7.88
N PHE A 47 8.06 -16.36 -7.31
CA PHE A 47 8.07 -16.13 -5.85
C PHE A 47 6.70 -16.27 -5.18
N ARG A 48 5.63 -16.51 -5.96
CA ARG A 48 4.26 -16.63 -5.43
C ARG A 48 4.11 -17.84 -4.52
N GLY A 49 3.17 -17.78 -3.59
CA GLY A 49 2.88 -18.86 -2.64
C GLY A 49 3.91 -19.05 -1.53
N ARG A 50 4.92 -18.17 -1.42
CA ARG A 50 6.03 -18.28 -0.45
C ARG A 50 5.96 -17.29 0.72
N GLY A 51 4.83 -16.61 0.90
CA GLY A 51 4.60 -15.66 2.00
C GLY A 51 5.36 -14.31 1.92
N PHE A 52 6.01 -14.01 0.80
CA PHE A 52 6.78 -12.77 0.62
C PHE A 52 5.92 -11.52 0.80
N VAL A 53 4.80 -11.46 0.09
CA VAL A 53 3.90 -10.30 0.15
C VAL A 53 3.30 -10.14 1.54
N THR A 54 2.80 -11.21 2.15
CA THR A 54 2.25 -11.15 3.52
C THR A 54 3.23 -10.54 4.50
N ARG A 55 4.49 -11.00 4.52
CA ARG A 55 5.52 -10.43 5.39
C ARG A 55 5.81 -8.96 5.08
N ALA A 56 5.92 -8.63 3.79
CA ALA A 56 6.16 -7.24 3.37
C ALA A 56 5.00 -6.31 3.75
N THR A 57 3.74 -6.75 3.60
CA THR A 57 2.55 -5.98 3.98
C THR A 57 2.46 -5.75 5.47
N VAL A 58 2.72 -6.78 6.29
CA VAL A 58 2.76 -6.61 7.76
C VAL A 58 3.82 -5.59 8.15
N LEU A 59 5.07 -5.76 7.67
CA LEU A 59 6.17 -4.85 7.99
C LEU A 59 5.91 -3.41 7.57
N LEU A 60 5.40 -3.20 6.34
CA LEU A 60 5.12 -1.85 5.83
C LEU A 60 4.00 -1.17 6.61
N VAL A 61 2.93 -1.90 6.93
CA VAL A 61 1.78 -1.33 7.64
C VAL A 61 2.11 -1.05 9.11
N ASP A 62 2.84 -1.95 9.76
CA ASP A 62 3.29 -1.76 11.15
C ASP A 62 4.24 -0.56 11.22
N TRP A 63 5.23 -0.49 10.32
CA TRP A 63 6.11 0.66 10.21
C TRP A 63 5.33 1.96 9.97
N ALA A 64 4.33 1.94 9.08
CA ALA A 64 3.53 3.12 8.80
C ALA A 64 2.74 3.58 10.04
N PHE A 65 2.16 2.66 10.80
CA PHE A 65 1.50 3.01 12.06
C PHE A 65 2.48 3.49 13.13
N GLU A 66 3.69 2.96 13.18
CA GLU A 66 4.67 3.41 14.17
C GLU A 66 5.23 4.81 13.87
N HIS A 67 5.44 5.15 12.60
CA HIS A 67 6.22 6.34 12.21
C HIS A 67 5.41 7.49 11.60
N THR A 68 4.12 7.29 11.30
CA THR A 68 3.25 8.29 10.66
C THR A 68 2.03 8.57 11.54
N PRO A 69 1.18 9.56 11.23
CA PRO A 69 -0.12 9.72 11.90
C PRO A 69 -1.23 8.80 11.33
N LEU A 70 -0.93 7.92 10.36
CA LEU A 70 -1.93 7.08 9.70
C LEU A 70 -2.67 6.18 10.71
N CYS A 71 -3.99 6.17 10.64
CA CYS A 71 -4.87 5.41 11.53
C CYS A 71 -5.52 4.23 10.81
N ARG A 72 -5.57 4.29 9.48
CA ARG A 72 -6.25 3.31 8.63
C ARG A 72 -5.45 3.08 7.36
N ILE A 73 -5.12 1.82 7.07
CA ILE A 73 -4.60 1.42 5.76
C ILE A 73 -5.67 0.62 5.04
N ILE A 74 -5.93 0.96 3.77
CA ILE A 74 -6.87 0.25 2.91
C ILE A 74 -6.16 -0.52 1.79
N ALA A 75 -6.84 -1.52 1.25
CA ALA A 75 -6.45 -2.20 0.02
C ALA A 75 -7.69 -2.63 -0.75
N GLY A 76 -7.69 -2.41 -2.07
CA GLY A 76 -8.73 -2.91 -2.98
C GLY A 76 -8.19 -4.03 -3.86
N THR A 77 -9.00 -5.05 -4.13
CA THR A 77 -8.69 -6.05 -5.13
C THR A 77 -9.95 -6.66 -5.71
N ASP A 78 -9.86 -7.13 -6.97
CA ASP A 78 -10.93 -7.86 -7.64
C ASP A 78 -11.40 -9.05 -6.79
N THR A 79 -12.72 -9.27 -6.76
CA THR A 79 -13.36 -10.37 -6.01
C THR A 79 -12.84 -11.78 -6.38
N GLY A 80 -12.34 -11.97 -7.59
CA GLY A 80 -11.72 -13.21 -8.05
C GLY A 80 -10.27 -13.40 -7.61
N ASN A 81 -9.62 -12.38 -7.04
CA ASN A 81 -8.22 -12.43 -6.64
C ASN A 81 -8.00 -13.10 -5.26
N VAL A 82 -8.29 -14.40 -5.21
CA VAL A 82 -8.16 -15.23 -4.00
C VAL A 82 -6.75 -15.16 -3.36
N ALA A 83 -5.70 -14.99 -4.17
CA ALA A 83 -4.34 -14.87 -3.66
C ALA A 83 -4.14 -13.59 -2.84
N SER A 84 -4.66 -12.46 -3.31
CA SER A 84 -4.61 -11.17 -2.61
C SER A 84 -5.46 -11.20 -1.33
N HIS A 85 -6.67 -11.77 -1.38
CA HIS A 85 -7.52 -11.95 -0.18
C HIS A 85 -6.78 -12.70 0.93
N ARG A 86 -6.12 -13.82 0.57
CA ARG A 86 -5.32 -14.62 1.50
C ARG A 86 -4.13 -13.88 2.10
N VAL A 87 -3.56 -12.92 1.36
CA VAL A 87 -2.48 -12.06 1.86
C VAL A 87 -3.05 -11.06 2.85
N LEU A 88 -4.14 -10.36 2.50
CA LEU A 88 -4.78 -9.33 3.32
C LEU A 88 -5.30 -9.91 4.65
N GLU A 89 -5.99 -11.05 4.61
CA GLU A 89 -6.43 -11.77 5.82
C GLU A 89 -5.26 -12.10 6.75
N ARG A 90 -4.18 -12.67 6.21
CA ARG A 90 -2.98 -13.01 7.00
C ARG A 90 -2.20 -11.79 7.47
N ALA A 91 -2.33 -10.66 6.79
CA ALA A 91 -1.72 -9.39 7.18
C ALA A 91 -2.58 -8.61 8.20
N GLY A 92 -3.68 -9.20 8.68
CA GLY A 92 -4.56 -8.61 9.69
C GLY A 92 -5.54 -7.58 9.14
N PHE A 93 -5.83 -7.60 7.84
CA PHE A 93 -6.90 -6.79 7.27
C PHE A 93 -8.25 -7.47 7.44
N ALA A 94 -9.28 -6.67 7.70
CA ALA A 94 -10.68 -7.06 7.66
C ALA A 94 -11.34 -6.57 6.36
N ARG A 95 -12.43 -7.23 5.93
CA ARG A 95 -13.23 -6.80 4.78
C ARG A 95 -14.08 -5.58 5.16
N ASP A 96 -14.17 -4.61 4.25
CA ASP A 96 -14.87 -3.33 4.45
C ASP A 96 -16.17 -3.25 3.64
N ALA A 97 -16.04 -3.22 2.32
CA ALA A 97 -17.10 -2.88 1.38
C ALA A 97 -16.88 -3.58 0.03
N LEU A 98 -17.96 -3.70 -0.74
CA LEU A 98 -17.92 -4.16 -2.13
C LEU A 98 -18.32 -3.00 -3.05
N LEU A 99 -17.43 -2.60 -3.96
CA LEU A 99 -17.67 -1.54 -4.93
C LEU A 99 -17.92 -2.16 -6.31
N TYR A 100 -19.17 -2.11 -6.76
CA TYR A 100 -19.58 -2.73 -8.01
C TYR A 100 -18.98 -2.01 -9.22
N GLY A 101 -18.38 -2.77 -10.15
CA GLY A 101 -17.86 -2.25 -11.41
C GLY A 101 -16.77 -1.18 -11.29
N LEU A 102 -15.99 -1.17 -10.21
CA LEU A 102 -14.93 -0.16 -9.98
C LEU A 102 -13.65 -0.45 -10.78
N LEU A 103 -13.30 -1.70 -11.00
CA LEU A 103 -12.04 -2.07 -11.64
C LEU A 103 -12.21 -2.28 -13.14
N PRO A 104 -11.19 -1.95 -13.97
CA PRO A 104 -11.20 -2.34 -15.37
C PRO A 104 -11.03 -3.86 -15.51
N GLY A 105 -11.84 -4.46 -16.39
CA GLY A 105 -11.78 -5.87 -16.74
C GLY A 105 -11.42 -6.11 -18.21
N PRO A 106 -11.22 -7.38 -18.61
CA PRO A 106 -10.93 -7.76 -19.99
C PRO A 106 -12.01 -7.29 -20.96
N GLY A 107 -11.62 -6.89 -22.17
CA GLY A 107 -12.58 -6.53 -23.22
C GLY A 107 -13.47 -5.32 -22.90
N GLY A 108 -13.03 -4.41 -22.02
CA GLY A 108 -13.80 -3.24 -21.60
C GLY A 108 -14.86 -3.52 -20.54
N THR A 109 -14.90 -4.74 -20.00
CA THR A 109 -15.76 -5.07 -18.85
C THR A 109 -15.34 -4.34 -17.58
N ARG A 110 -16.18 -4.43 -16.55
CA ARG A 110 -15.91 -3.85 -15.22
C ARG A 110 -16.00 -4.97 -14.19
N LEU A 111 -15.03 -5.00 -13.28
CA LEU A 111 -14.96 -5.97 -12.19
C LEU A 111 -15.29 -5.28 -10.87
N ASP A 112 -15.84 -6.05 -9.93
CA ASP A 112 -16.14 -5.58 -8.59
C ASP A 112 -14.87 -5.55 -7.74
N ASP A 113 -14.78 -4.55 -6.87
CA ASP A 113 -13.64 -4.36 -5.98
C ASP A 113 -14.04 -4.64 -4.53
N LEU A 114 -13.43 -5.66 -3.94
CA LEU A 114 -13.56 -5.93 -2.52
C LEU A 114 -12.53 -5.09 -1.76
N GLN A 115 -13.04 -4.14 -0.96
CA GLN A 115 -12.24 -3.27 -0.12
C GLN A 115 -11.90 -3.94 1.22
N TRP A 116 -10.68 -3.71 1.66
CA TRP A 116 -10.11 -4.22 2.90
C TRP A 116 -9.50 -3.09 3.70
N TYR A 117 -9.47 -3.24 5.01
CA TYR A 117 -8.83 -2.27 5.90
C TYR A 117 -8.08 -2.92 7.04
N ARG A 118 -7.07 -2.21 7.55
CA ARG A 118 -6.41 -2.48 8.82
C ARG A 118 -6.32 -1.18 9.62
N LEU A 119 -6.61 -1.23 10.91
CA LEU A 119 -6.58 -0.08 11.80
C LEU A 119 -5.35 -0.09 12.70
N ARG A 120 -4.86 1.10 13.03
CA ARG A 120 -3.90 1.28 14.14
C ARG A 120 -4.56 0.84 15.45
N THR A 121 -3.82 0.11 16.27
CA THR A 121 -4.26 -0.27 17.63
C THR A 121 -3.17 0.07 18.65
N PRO A 122 -3.47 0.84 19.71
CA PRO A 122 -4.74 1.53 19.95
C PRO A 122 -4.98 2.63 18.91
N LEU A 123 -6.25 2.99 18.70
CA LEU A 123 -6.57 4.19 17.92
C LEU A 123 -6.02 5.43 18.64
N PRO A 124 -5.55 6.45 17.90
CA PRO A 124 -5.15 7.70 18.52
C PRO A 124 -6.33 8.37 19.22
N ALA A 125 -6.03 9.19 20.23
CA ALA A 125 -7.05 9.98 20.88
C ALA A 125 -7.72 10.92 19.85
N PRO A 126 -9.04 11.18 19.98
CA PRO A 126 -9.71 12.18 19.14
C PRO A 126 -8.96 13.51 19.19
N GLY A 127 -8.61 14.07 18.03
CA GLY A 127 -7.88 15.34 17.91
C GLY A 127 -6.35 15.25 17.95
N SER A 128 -5.74 14.07 18.12
CA SER A 128 -4.28 13.90 17.97
C SER A 128 -3.83 13.66 16.52
N ALA A 129 -4.78 13.72 15.57
CA ALA A 129 -4.62 13.47 14.14
C ALA A 129 -3.84 14.58 13.41
N ASP A 130 -3.69 15.75 14.04
CA ASP A 130 -3.08 16.96 13.45
C ASP A 130 -1.55 17.01 13.65
N ALA A 131 -0.94 15.92 14.12
CA ALA A 131 0.51 15.83 14.25
C ALA A 131 1.15 15.76 12.85
N GLU A 132 1.89 16.80 12.49
CA GLU A 132 2.69 16.88 11.26
C GLU A 132 3.58 15.63 11.10
N PRO A 133 3.61 14.99 9.92
CA PRO A 133 4.49 13.85 9.70
C PRO A 133 5.95 14.21 9.97
N GLY A 134 6.63 13.34 10.71
CA GLY A 134 8.02 13.53 11.11
C GLY A 134 8.98 13.77 9.94
N PRO A 135 10.14 14.40 10.19
CA PRO A 135 11.09 14.84 9.16
C PRO A 135 11.59 13.71 8.25
N GLU A 136 11.64 12.47 8.75
CA GLU A 136 12.05 11.27 7.99
C GLU A 136 11.08 10.92 6.85
N LEU A 137 9.77 11.09 7.06
CA LEU A 137 8.74 10.85 6.05
C LEU A 137 8.80 11.88 4.93
N ARG A 138 9.07 13.14 5.29
CA ARG A 138 9.27 14.22 4.32
C ARG A 138 10.49 13.93 3.42
N GLU A 139 11.52 13.29 3.95
CA GLU A 139 12.72 12.94 3.20
C GLU A 139 12.52 11.72 2.29
N LEU A 140 11.81 10.68 2.77
CA LEU A 140 11.47 9.51 1.97
C LEU A 140 10.60 9.88 0.75
N ALA A 141 9.63 10.78 0.95
CA ALA A 141 8.81 11.38 -0.10
C ALA A 141 9.61 12.17 -1.14
N ARG A 142 10.65 12.90 -0.71
CA ARG A 142 11.53 13.68 -1.61
C ARG A 142 12.47 12.80 -2.46
N ARG A 143 12.91 11.66 -1.92
CA ARG A 143 13.86 10.76 -2.61
C ARG A 143 13.19 9.92 -3.71
N SER A 144 11.93 9.54 -3.55
CA SER A 144 11.18 8.74 -4.54
C SER A 144 10.83 9.51 -5.83
N SER A 145 10.78 10.84 -5.79
CA SER A 145 10.47 11.68 -6.96
C SER A 145 11.57 11.73 -8.04
N ARG A 146 12.84 11.44 -7.70
CA ARG A 146 13.99 11.64 -8.61
C ARG A 146 14.26 10.47 -9.57
N TYR A 147 13.68 9.29 -9.33
CA TYR A 147 13.98 8.09 -10.12
C TYR A 147 13.18 7.99 -11.44
N TYR A 148 12.10 8.76 -11.61
CA TYR A 148 11.15 8.57 -12.71
C TYR A 148 11.15 9.65 -13.81
N GLN A 149 11.82 10.80 -13.64
CA GLN A 149 12.01 11.72 -14.78
C GLN A 149 12.86 11.11 -15.91
N GLY A 150 13.58 10.01 -15.66
CA GLY A 150 14.37 9.31 -16.67
C GLY A 150 13.62 8.23 -17.47
N MET A 151 12.41 7.81 -17.08
CA MET A 151 11.77 6.60 -17.62
C MET A 151 10.49 6.84 -18.44
N ILE A 152 10.01 8.09 -18.51
CA ILE A 152 8.88 8.50 -19.39
C ILE A 152 9.41 9.23 -20.64
N SER A 153 10.73 9.33 -20.80
CA SER A 153 11.39 9.99 -21.94
C SER A 153 12.19 9.02 -22.82
N GLY A 154 11.92 7.71 -22.72
CA GLY A 154 12.58 6.65 -23.49
C GLY A 154 11.60 5.72 -24.16
#